data_AF-A0A4V2DNK2-F1
#
_entry.id   AF-A0A4V2DNK2-F1
#
_cell.length_a   1.000
_cell.length_b   1.000
_cell.length_c   1.000
_cell.angle_alpha   90.00
_cell.angle_beta   90.00
_cell.angle_gamma   90.00
#
_symmetry.space_group_name_H-M   'P 1'
#
loop_
_entity.id
_entity.type
_entity.pdbx_description
1 polymer ?
#
loop_
_entity_poly.entity_id
_entity_poly.type
_entity_poly.pdbx_seq_one_letter_code
_entity_poly.pdbx_strand_id
1 'polypeptide(L)'
;MLTIFIEIIMSVFIANFKASEYPIITTVVRGLLVAIVLFLFGIYLSIKEKEAFDFGFVLAVSLGIGFCVTILLFLIDIIFNKIE
;
A
#
# COMPACT_ATOMS: atom_id res chain seq x y z
N MET A 1 -3.77 -14.28 5.05
CA MET A 1 -3.80 -14.36 3.57
C MET A 1 -3.47 -13.04 2.90
N LEU A 2 -4.02 -11.89 3.34
CA LEU A 2 -3.74 -10.58 2.75
C LEU A 2 -2.26 -10.17 2.84
N THR A 3 -1.56 -10.53 3.93
CA THR A 3 -0.12 -10.34 4.12
C THR A 3 0.74 -11.01 3.05
N ILE A 4 0.39 -12.25 2.68
CA ILE A 4 1.10 -13.02 1.64
C ILE A 4 0.93 -12.36 0.27
N PHE A 5 -0.25 -11.80 -0.01
CA PHE A 5 -0.53 -11.10 -1.26
C PHE A 5 0.30 -9.81 -1.39
N ILE A 6 0.42 -9.05 -0.29
CA ILE A 6 1.27 -7.85 -0.23
C ILE A 6 2.74 -8.23 -0.42
N GLU A 7 3.21 -9.32 0.18
CA GLU A 7 4.58 -9.83 0.02
C GLU A 7 4.90 -10.22 -1.43
N ILE A 8 3.98 -10.89 -2.14
CA ILE A 8 4.18 -11.29 -3.55
C ILE A 8 4.29 -10.05 -4.45
N ILE A 9 3.42 -9.06 -4.26
CA ILE A 9 3.48 -7.82 -5.05
C ILE A 9 4.81 -7.09 -4.77
N MET A 10 5.24 -7.06 -3.52
CA MET A 10 6.51 -6.47 -3.09
C MET A 10 7.71 -7.18 -3.70
N SER A 11 7.71 -8.51 -3.74
CA SER A 11 8.81 -9.27 -4.35
C SER A 11 8.90 -9.02 -5.86
N VAL A 12 7.77 -8.91 -6.55
CA VAL A 12 7.71 -8.60 -7.99
C VAL A 12 8.22 -7.18 -8.26
N PHE A 13 7.94 -6.21 -7.38
CA PHE A 13 8.45 -4.84 -7.50
C PHE A 13 9.95 -4.75 -7.23
N ILE A 14 10.45 -5.44 -6.20
CA ILE A 14 11.88 -5.52 -5.88
C ILE A 14 12.66 -6.22 -7.01
N ALA A 15 12.04 -7.19 -7.68
CA ALA A 15 12.67 -7.91 -8.80
C ALA A 15 12.70 -7.09 -10.10
N ASN A 16 11.68 -6.26 -10.37
CA ASN A 16 11.59 -5.50 -11.63
C ASN A 16 12.23 -4.11 -11.57
N PHE A 17 12.19 -3.46 -10.42
CA PHE A 17 12.87 -2.18 -10.22
C PHE A 17 14.13 -2.44 -9.42
N LYS A 18 15.27 -1.90 -9.86
CA LYS A 18 16.45 -1.73 -8.99
C LYS A 18 16.07 -0.77 -7.86
N ALA A 19 15.35 -1.31 -6.89
CA ALA A 19 14.71 -0.63 -5.78
C ALA A 19 15.72 0.13 -4.90
N SER A 20 16.99 -0.27 -4.95
CA SER A 20 18.10 0.38 -4.25
C SER A 20 18.52 1.73 -4.83
N GLU A 21 18.25 2.00 -6.11
CA GLU A 21 18.70 3.25 -6.76
C GLU A 21 17.74 4.43 -6.48
N TYR A 22 16.49 4.18 -6.06
CA TYR A 22 15.48 5.22 -5.83
C TYR A 22 14.59 4.94 -4.60
N PRO A 23 15.10 5.12 -3.36
CA PRO A 23 14.39 4.80 -2.11
C PRO A 23 13.04 5.53 -1.94
N ILE A 24 12.93 6.74 -2.47
CA ILE A 24 11.66 7.51 -2.42
C ILE A 24 10.60 6.88 -3.32
N ILE A 25 10.99 6.45 -4.53
CA ILE A 25 10.06 5.86 -5.51
C ILE A 25 9.52 4.54 -4.98
N THR A 26 10.36 3.72 -4.37
CA THR A 26 9.94 2.45 -3.76
C THR A 26 8.98 2.65 -2.61
N THR A 27 9.18 3.66 -1.75
CA THR A 27 8.26 3.96 -0.65
C THR A 27 6.89 4.48 -1.16
N VAL A 28 6.88 5.32 -2.20
CA VAL A 28 5.62 5.79 -2.82
C VAL A 28 4.85 4.65 -3.49
N VAL A 29 5.56 3.79 -4.24
CA VAL A 29 4.97 2.62 -4.89
C VAL A 29 4.37 1.65 -3.87
N ARG A 30 5.05 1.43 -2.74
CA ARG A 30 4.54 0.59 -1.64
C ARG A 30 3.22 1.12 -1.09
N GLY A 31 3.15 2.41 -0.78
CA GLY A 31 1.91 3.02 -0.31
C GLY A 31 0.77 2.95 -1.33
N LEU A 32 1.09 3.16 -2.61
CA LEU A 32 0.11 3.05 -3.71
C LEU A 32 -0.44 1.63 -3.82
N LEU A 33 0.42 0.62 -3.72
CA LEU A 33 0.01 -0.78 -3.76
C LEU A 33 -0.90 -1.15 -2.58
N VAL A 34 -0.58 -0.67 -1.38
CA VAL A 34 -1.45 -0.88 -0.20
C VAL A 34 -2.82 -0.24 -0.43
N ALA A 35 -2.88 0.97 -1.00
CA ALA A 35 -4.15 1.62 -1.35
C ALA A 35 -4.97 0.77 -2.33
N ILE A 36 -4.34 0.27 -3.41
CA ILE A 36 -5.01 -0.57 -4.43
C ILE A 36 -5.55 -1.87 -3.81
N VAL A 37 -4.76 -2.53 -2.97
CA VAL A 37 -5.17 -3.79 -2.31
C VAL A 37 -6.35 -3.55 -1.36
N LEU A 38 -6.31 -2.47 -0.57
CA LEU A 38 -7.41 -2.11 0.33
C LEU A 38 -8.68 -1.71 -0.43
N PHE A 39 -8.53 -1.03 -1.56
CA PHE A 39 -9.64 -0.66 -2.42
C PHE A 39 -10.34 -1.91 -3.00
N LEU A 40 -9.56 -2.85 -3.54
CA LEU A 40 -10.07 -4.13 -4.04
C LEU A 40 -10.72 -4.96 -2.92
N PHE A 41 -10.13 -4.94 -1.72
CA PHE A 41 -10.70 -5.60 -0.55
C PHE A 41 -12.04 -4.99 -0.11
N GLY A 42 -12.15 -3.65 -0.13
CA GLY A 42 -13.40 -2.95 0.18
C GLY A 42 -14.52 -3.29 -0.82
N ILE A 43 -14.20 -3.37 -2.12
CA ILE A 43 -15.14 -3.84 -3.14
C ILE A 43 -15.59 -5.28 -2.85
N TYR A 44 -14.64 -6.17 -2.57
CA TYR A 44 -14.94 -7.57 -2.27
C TYR A 44 -15.87 -7.72 -1.06
N LEU A 45 -15.62 -6.96 0.01
CA LEU A 45 -16.44 -6.99 1.22
C LEU A 45 -17.87 -6.57 0.93
N SER A 46 -18.04 -5.50 0.16
CA SER A 46 -19.37 -4.97 -0.16
C SER A 46 -20.19 -5.90 -1.05
N ILE A 47 -19.56 -6.62 -1.98
CA ILE A 47 -20.23 -7.65 -2.79
C ILE A 47 -20.71 -8.79 -1.88
N LYS A 48 -19.90 -9.19 -0.89
CA LYS A 48 -20.22 -10.29 0.02
C LYS A 48 -21.37 -9.93 0.97
N GLU A 49 -21.38 -8.71 1.50
CA GLU A 49 -22.36 -8.28 2.51
C GLU A 49 -23.66 -7.72 1.89
N LYS A 50 -23.73 -7.57 0.56
CA LYS A 50 -24.86 -6.97 -0.19
C LYS A 50 -25.24 -5.55 0.30
N GLU A 51 -24.32 -4.87 0.98
CA GLU A 51 -24.54 -3.51 1.44
C GLU A 51 -24.45 -2.51 0.30
N ALA A 52 -25.07 -1.34 0.49
CA ALA A 52 -24.99 -0.24 -0.44
C ALA A 52 -23.53 0.24 -0.55
N PHE A 53 -22.84 -0.22 -1.60
CA PHE A 53 -21.45 0.13 -1.82
C PHE A 53 -21.31 1.61 -2.17
N ASP A 54 -20.79 2.40 -1.24
CA ASP A 54 -20.35 3.76 -1.53
C ASP A 54 -18.91 3.74 -2.06
N PHE A 55 -18.79 3.80 -3.38
CA PHE A 55 -17.52 3.85 -4.10
C PHE A 55 -16.65 5.03 -3.61
N GLY A 56 -17.26 6.17 -3.31
CA GLY A 56 -16.53 7.37 -2.87
C GLY A 56 -15.91 7.17 -1.49
N PHE A 57 -16.66 6.57 -0.56
CA PHE A 57 -16.16 6.25 0.78
C PHE A 57 -15.02 5.23 0.76
N VAL A 58 -15.17 4.13 0.01
CA VAL A 58 -14.14 3.09 -0.08
C VAL A 58 -12.86 3.62 -0.73
N LEU A 59 -12.99 4.46 -1.75
CA LEU A 59 -11.86 5.11 -2.39
C LEU A 59 -11.15 6.08 -1.43
N ALA A 60 -11.89 6.92 -0.70
CA ALA A 60 -11.32 7.85 0.27
C ALA A 60 -10.58 7.13 1.41
N VAL A 61 -11.16 6.05 1.96
CA VAL A 61 -10.54 5.26 3.03
C VAL A 61 -9.27 4.55 2.52
N SER A 62 -9.33 3.95 1.33
CA SER A 62 -8.18 3.26 0.74
C SER A 62 -7.00 4.19 0.47
N LEU A 63 -7.24 5.40 -0.05
CA LEU A 63 -6.23 6.43 -0.23
C LEU A 63 -5.70 6.98 1.09
N GLY A 64 -6.58 7.22 2.08
CA GLY A 64 -6.17 7.69 3.40
C GLY A 64 -5.23 6.71 4.10
N ILE A 65 -5.56 5.42 4.08
CA ILE A 65 -4.70 4.38 4.65
C ILE A 65 -3.41 4.25 3.86
N GLY A 66 -3.47 4.21 2.52
CA GLY A 66 -2.28 4.13 1.67
C GLY A 66 -1.31 5.29 1.91
N PHE A 67 -1.83 6.51 2.06
CA PHE A 67 -1.04 7.70 2.36
C PHE A 67 -0.41 7.63 3.76
N CYS A 68 -1.18 7.15 4.75
CA CYS A 68 -0.69 6.97 6.11
C CYS A 68 0.47 5.96 6.16
N VAL A 69 0.37 4.85 5.41
CA VAL A 69 1.45 3.86 5.29
C VAL A 69 2.69 4.47 4.63
N THR A 70 2.54 5.28 3.57
CA THR A 70 3.67 5.98 2.95
C THR A 70 4.41 6.88 3.93
N ILE A 71 3.67 7.67 4.73
CA ILE A 71 4.25 8.54 5.76
C ILE A 71 5.01 7.73 6.80
N LEU A 72 4.42 6.62 7.26
CA LEU A 72 5.01 5.77 8.30
C LEU A 72 6.31 5.11 7.81
N LEU A 73 6.32 4.61 6.57
CA LEU A 73 7.53 4.07 5.93
C LEU A 73 8.61 5.14 5.76
N PHE A 74 8.24 6.36 5.36
CA PHE A 74 9.17 7.48 5.22
C PHE A 74 9.81 7.88 6.56
N LEU A 75 9.03 7.86 7.65
CA LEU A 75 9.54 8.07 9.01
C LEU A 75 10.53 6.98 9.44
N ILE A 76 10.24 5.71 9.13
CA ILE A 76 11.15 4.59 9.41
C ILE A 76 12.45 4.74 8.64
N ASP A 77 12.40 5.08 7.35
CA ASP A 77 13.58 5.30 6.51
C ASP A 77 14.45 6.43 7.08
N ILE A 78 13.86 7.55 7.53
CA ILE A 78 14.61 8.66 8.14
C ILE A 78 15.31 8.22 9.44
N ILE A 79 14.62 7.45 10.28
CA ILE A 79 15.19 6.99 11.56
C ILE A 79 16.35 6.02 11.31
N PHE A 80 16.17 5.04 10.42
CA PHE A 80 17.20 4.05 10.11
C PHE A 80 18.39 4.65 9.37
N ASN A 81 18.17 5.55 8.41
CA ASN A 81 19.25 6.22 7.67
C ASN A 81 20.08 7.18 8.55
N LYS A 82 19.63 7.49 9.78
CA LYS A 82 20.35 8.31 10.74
C LYS A 82 21.12 7.48 11.78
N ILE A 83 20.90 6.17 11.79
CA ILE A 83 21.53 5.20 12.71
C ILE A 83 22.74 4.52 12.05
N GLU A 84 22.81 4.53 10.72
CA GLU A 84 23.98 4.13 9.91
C GLU A 84 25.00 5.27 9.80
#